data_AF-A0A5N0DY57-F1
#
_entry.id   AF-A0A5N0DY57-F1
#
_cell.length_a   1.000
_cell.length_b   1.000
_cell.length_c   1.000
_cell.angle_alpha   90.00
_cell.angle_beta   90.00
_cell.angle_gamma   90.00
#
_symmetry.space_group_name_H-M   'P 1'
#
loop_
_entity.id
_entity.type
_entity.pdbx_description
1 polymer ?
#
loop_
_entity_poly.entity_id
_entity_poly.type
_entity_poly.pdbx_seq_one_letter_code
_entity_poly.pdbx_strand_id
1 'polypeptide(L)'
;MAELSTRARAIRHRIMDQVRSTGTAPAIAELRAQFAVSDQQLAADLRDLEGAICVARQDDEHAGSPVFQDEPLATPQPPAGELVYARPFATFANHYRITVDGVQRWFAECAVEACAISGQFPGSEVIVDSVCRQTGRPVRLIGRDGILLDYEPKTLRVHLGYPLREMPHRVVGWCDYNSFFASEEAADQWRSEHPEIKGTTRAPEQMSHLITDLLGRKRLEYDYQPEFPLLRVTRNLRRFGLVETTRRGLPRVDTFWLPTPRMIRDWRRNGLGNFFRFRWR
;
A
#
# COMPACT_ATOMS: atom_id res chain seq x y z
N MET A 1 17.87 14.48 2.95
CA MET A 1 16.70 13.73 2.42
C MET A 1 16.03 14.65 1.44
N ALA A 2 15.50 14.12 0.34
CA ALA A 2 14.86 14.97 -0.67
C ALA A 2 13.50 15.45 -0.16
N GLU A 3 13.10 16.66 -0.56
CA GLU A 3 11.74 17.15 -0.37
C GLU A 3 11.01 17.11 -1.70
N LEU A 4 9.72 16.78 -1.68
CA LEU A 4 8.88 16.90 -2.86
C LEU A 4 8.83 18.36 -3.31
N SER A 5 8.92 18.58 -4.62
CA SER A 5 8.74 19.91 -5.20
C SER A 5 7.35 20.46 -4.87
N THR A 6 7.18 21.79 -4.86
CA THR A 6 5.84 22.40 -4.69
C THR A 6 4.86 21.90 -5.74
N ARG A 7 5.33 21.64 -6.97
CA ARG A 7 4.51 21.09 -8.05
C ARG A 7 4.11 19.64 -7.80
N ALA A 8 5.03 18.78 -7.38
CA ALA A 8 4.73 17.39 -7.01
C ALA A 8 3.70 17.32 -5.87
N ARG A 9 3.83 18.17 -4.85
CA ARG A 9 2.82 18.28 -3.77
C ARG A 9 1.45 18.71 -4.30
N ALA A 10 1.40 19.68 -5.21
CA ALA A 10 0.15 20.13 -5.82
C ALA A 10 -0.49 19.05 -6.72
N ILE A 11 0.32 18.29 -7.46
CA ILE A 11 -0.14 17.13 -8.25
C ILE A 11 -0.74 16.08 -7.32
N ARG A 12 -0.06 15.72 -6.23
CA ARG A 12 -0.59 14.78 -5.23
C ARG A 12 -1.91 15.25 -4.64
N HIS A 13 -2.00 16.53 -4.27
CA HIS A 13 -3.23 17.14 -3.76
C HIS A 13 -4.39 16.94 -4.74
N ARG A 14 -4.17 17.31 -6.01
CA ARG A 14 -5.16 17.16 -7.08
C ARG A 14 -5.60 15.70 -7.27
N ILE A 15 -4.68 14.74 -7.20
CA ILE A 15 -5.00 13.31 -7.29
C ILE A 15 -5.85 12.87 -6.10
N MET A 16 -5.38 13.13 -4.88
CA MET A 16 -6.05 12.66 -3.64
C MET A 16 -7.42 13.30 -3.41
N ASP A 17 -7.62 14.52 -3.89
CA ASP A 17 -8.93 15.18 -3.80
C ASP A 17 -9.96 14.52 -4.70
N GLN A 18 -9.59 14.18 -5.94
CA GLN A 18 -10.49 13.45 -6.83
C GLN A 18 -10.74 12.04 -6.30
N VAL A 19 -9.69 11.31 -5.91
CA VAL A 19 -9.83 9.95 -5.38
C VAL A 19 -10.77 9.95 -4.17
N ARG A 20 -10.61 10.85 -3.20
CA ARG A 20 -11.48 10.89 -2.03
C ARG A 20 -12.90 11.39 -2.32
N SER A 21 -13.10 12.26 -3.31
CA SER A 21 -14.44 12.75 -3.64
C SER A 21 -15.22 11.78 -4.53
N THR A 22 -14.61 11.25 -5.58
CA THR A 22 -15.28 10.48 -6.65
C THR A 22 -14.88 9.01 -6.69
N GLY A 23 -13.82 8.59 -6.00
CA GLY A 23 -13.28 7.24 -6.11
C GLY A 23 -12.48 6.98 -7.40
N THR A 24 -12.22 8.03 -8.18
CA THR A 24 -11.45 7.95 -9.44
C THR A 24 -10.18 8.79 -9.36
N ALA A 25 -9.17 8.48 -10.18
CA ALA A 25 -7.98 9.31 -10.32
C ALA A 25 -8.03 10.12 -11.63
N PRO A 26 -7.38 11.30 -11.67
CA PRO A 26 -7.23 12.04 -12.92
C PRO A 26 -6.32 11.28 -13.89
N ALA A 27 -6.61 11.37 -15.18
CA ALA A 27 -5.73 10.82 -16.21
C ALA A 27 -4.42 11.62 -16.27
N ILE A 28 -3.33 11.00 -16.74
CA ILE A 28 -2.04 11.67 -16.92
C ILE A 28 -2.17 12.87 -17.86
N ALA A 29 -2.97 12.73 -18.92
CA ALA A 29 -3.24 13.81 -19.87
C ALA A 29 -3.93 15.02 -19.20
N GLU A 30 -4.85 14.78 -18.26
CA GLU A 30 -5.53 15.83 -17.50
C GLU A 30 -4.57 16.55 -16.57
N LEU A 31 -3.74 15.80 -15.83
CA LEU A 31 -2.70 16.38 -14.97
C LEU A 31 -1.74 17.26 -15.79
N ARG A 32 -1.29 16.76 -16.94
CA ARG A 32 -0.39 17.51 -17.82
C ARG A 32 -0.99 18.83 -18.26
N ALA A 33 -2.24 18.78 -18.74
CA ALA A 33 -2.96 19.97 -19.19
C ALA A 33 -3.18 20.96 -18.05
N GLN A 34 -3.65 20.48 -16.89
CA GLN A 34 -3.96 21.33 -15.74
C GLN A 34 -2.73 22.03 -15.16
N PHE A 35 -1.59 21.33 -15.09
CA PHE A 35 -0.35 21.90 -14.54
C PHE A 35 0.52 22.59 -15.59
N ALA A 36 0.10 22.62 -16.86
CA ALA A 36 0.83 23.22 -17.98
C ALA A 36 2.31 22.80 -18.05
N VAL A 37 2.55 21.49 -17.90
CA VAL A 37 3.90 20.88 -17.89
C VAL A 37 4.13 19.99 -19.10
N SER A 38 5.39 19.76 -19.46
CA SER A 38 5.75 18.73 -20.45
C SER A 38 5.61 17.31 -19.86
N ASP A 39 5.58 16.30 -20.74
CA ASP A 39 5.58 14.89 -20.33
C ASP A 39 6.77 14.55 -19.44
N GLN A 40 7.96 15.09 -19.79
CA GLN A 40 9.18 14.86 -19.03
C GLN A 40 9.09 15.47 -17.62
N GLN A 41 8.53 16.67 -17.49
CA GLN A 41 8.36 17.33 -16.20
C GLN A 41 7.36 16.58 -15.32
N LEU A 42 6.20 16.19 -15.87
CA LEU A 42 5.20 15.42 -15.13
C LEU A 42 5.73 14.05 -14.73
N ALA A 43 6.43 13.36 -15.63
CA ALA A 43 7.05 12.07 -15.33
C ALA A 43 8.08 12.16 -14.20
N ALA A 44 8.85 13.26 -14.13
CA ALA A 44 9.78 13.49 -13.02
C ALA A 44 9.04 13.71 -11.70
N ASP A 45 7.99 14.55 -11.66
CA ASP A 45 7.21 14.77 -10.45
C ASP A 45 6.49 13.50 -9.97
N LEU A 46 5.94 12.69 -10.89
CA LEU A 46 5.31 11.41 -10.56
C LEU A 46 6.32 10.38 -10.05
N ARG A 47 7.54 10.35 -10.60
CA ARG A 47 8.62 9.49 -10.10
C ARG A 47 9.07 9.88 -8.69
N ASP A 48 9.09 11.18 -8.39
CA ASP A 48 9.32 11.67 -7.04
C ASP A 48 8.20 11.23 -6.08
N LEU A 49 6.95 11.29 -6.52
CA LEU A 49 5.79 10.82 -5.76
C LEU A 49 5.79 9.28 -5.57
N GLU A 50 6.26 8.51 -6.55
CA GLU A 50 6.50 7.07 -6.43
C GLU A 50 7.57 6.76 -5.37
N GLY A 51 8.70 7.47 -5.41
CA GLY A 51 9.75 7.35 -4.40
C GLY A 51 9.27 7.72 -3.00
N ALA A 52 8.29 8.62 -2.89
CA ALA A 52 7.63 9.00 -1.64
C ALA A 52 6.46 8.07 -1.25
N ILE A 53 6.21 6.98 -1.98
CA ILE A 53 5.13 6.01 -1.72
C ILE A 53 3.76 6.72 -1.70
N CYS A 54 3.59 7.71 -2.57
CA CYS A 54 2.34 8.48 -2.70
C CYS A 54 1.50 8.00 -3.88
N VAL A 55 2.12 7.63 -4.99
CA VAL A 55 1.44 7.14 -6.21
C VAL A 55 2.23 5.99 -6.82
N ALA A 56 1.63 5.30 -7.78
CA ALA A 56 2.32 4.43 -8.72
C ALA A 56 1.73 4.58 -10.12
N ARG A 57 2.60 4.65 -11.12
CA ARG A 57 2.22 4.54 -12.53
C ARG A 57 2.23 3.08 -12.96
N GLN A 58 1.31 2.72 -13.82
CA GLN A 58 1.21 1.37 -14.34
C GLN A 58 2.42 1.02 -15.21
N ASP A 59 2.94 -0.19 -15.04
CA ASP A 59 3.99 -0.76 -15.86
C ASP A 59 3.44 -1.52 -17.07
N ASP A 60 4.31 -1.91 -17.98
CA ASP A 60 3.92 -2.67 -19.18
C ASP A 60 3.52 -4.11 -18.87
N GLU A 61 3.94 -4.66 -17.72
CA GLU A 61 3.67 -6.05 -17.32
C GLU A 61 2.20 -6.25 -16.94
N HIS A 62 1.61 -5.27 -16.25
CA HIS A 62 0.24 -5.36 -15.72
C HIS A 62 -0.76 -4.48 -16.50
N ALA A 63 -0.28 -3.62 -17.41
CA ALA A 63 -1.12 -2.73 -18.21
C ALA A 63 -2.22 -3.48 -18.97
N GLY A 64 -3.47 -3.06 -18.77
CA GLY A 64 -4.62 -3.68 -19.44
C GLY A 64 -4.88 -5.13 -19.04
N SER A 65 -4.27 -5.63 -17.96
CA SER A 65 -4.55 -6.97 -17.46
C SER A 65 -6.02 -7.11 -17.07
N PRO A 66 -6.72 -8.18 -17.49
CA PRO A 66 -8.09 -8.45 -17.09
C PRO A 66 -8.19 -9.07 -15.69
N VAL A 67 -7.06 -9.26 -15.00
CA VAL A 67 -6.98 -9.88 -13.67
C VAL A 67 -6.13 -9.05 -12.71
N PHE A 68 -6.40 -9.19 -11.42
CA PHE A 68 -5.58 -8.64 -10.35
C PHE A 68 -5.51 -9.62 -9.18
N GLN A 69 -4.30 -10.09 -8.85
CA GLN A 69 -4.08 -11.17 -7.87
C GLN A 69 -4.94 -12.41 -8.16
N ASP A 70 -4.94 -12.85 -9.42
CA ASP A 70 -5.68 -14.03 -9.91
C ASP A 70 -7.21 -13.86 -9.94
N GLU A 71 -7.74 -12.74 -9.43
CA GLU A 71 -9.16 -12.41 -9.47
C GLU A 71 -9.53 -11.68 -10.78
N PRO A 72 -10.63 -12.06 -11.45
CA PRO A 72 -11.09 -11.39 -12.66
C PRO A 72 -11.59 -9.98 -12.37
N LEU A 73 -11.27 -9.05 -13.26
CA LEU A 73 -11.71 -7.67 -13.20
C LEU A 73 -12.87 -7.42 -14.18
N ALA A 74 -13.87 -6.65 -13.75
CA ALA A 74 -14.95 -6.19 -14.62
C ALA A 74 -14.46 -5.20 -15.69
N THR A 75 -13.39 -4.46 -15.38
CA THR A 75 -12.70 -3.57 -16.30
C THR A 75 -11.20 -3.81 -16.13
N PRO A 76 -10.42 -3.93 -17.22
CA PRO A 76 -8.99 -4.16 -17.11
C PRO A 76 -8.28 -3.11 -16.26
N GLN A 77 -7.11 -3.48 -15.75
CA GLN A 77 -6.22 -2.54 -15.08
C GLN A 77 -5.88 -1.35 -16.01
N PRO A 78 -5.49 -0.19 -15.45
CA PRO A 78 -5.13 0.99 -16.24
C PRO A 78 -4.10 0.67 -17.34
N PRO A 79 -4.06 1.46 -18.43
CA PRO A 79 -3.04 1.28 -19.46
C PRO A 79 -1.66 1.73 -18.95
N ALA A 80 -0.61 1.29 -19.64
CA ALA A 80 0.77 1.61 -19.29
C ALA A 80 0.98 3.12 -19.15
N GLY A 81 1.64 3.52 -18.07
CA GLY A 81 1.93 4.91 -17.76
C GLY A 81 0.81 5.70 -17.11
N GLU A 82 -0.44 5.23 -17.07
CA GLU A 82 -1.51 5.83 -16.25
C GLU A 82 -1.31 5.56 -14.76
N LEU A 83 -2.03 6.26 -13.90
CA LEU A 83 -1.99 5.98 -12.46
C LEU A 83 -2.70 4.64 -12.18
N VAL A 84 -2.02 3.73 -11.48
CA VAL A 84 -2.61 2.48 -10.95
C VAL A 84 -2.91 2.57 -9.45
N TYR A 85 -2.07 3.32 -8.71
CA TYR A 85 -2.27 3.56 -7.29
C TYR A 85 -2.15 5.05 -6.95
N ALA A 86 -3.08 5.52 -6.13
CA ALA A 86 -3.03 6.78 -5.41
C ALA A 86 -3.06 6.44 -3.92
N ARG A 87 -1.90 6.10 -3.36
CA ARG A 87 -1.82 5.29 -2.15
C ARG A 87 -2.54 5.95 -0.97
N PRO A 88 -3.47 5.25 -0.30
CA PRO A 88 -3.66 3.79 -0.27
C PRO A 88 -4.70 3.19 -1.25
N PHE A 89 -5.16 3.96 -2.24
CA PHE A 89 -6.24 3.57 -3.14
C PHE A 89 -5.74 2.98 -4.46
N ALA A 90 -6.46 1.98 -4.98
CA ALA A 90 -6.41 1.62 -6.38
C ALA A 90 -7.24 2.61 -7.21
N THR A 91 -6.78 2.90 -8.43
CA THR A 91 -7.50 3.77 -9.38
C THR A 91 -8.48 3.00 -10.26
N PHE A 92 -8.56 1.69 -10.06
CA PHE A 92 -9.41 0.76 -10.79
C PHE A 92 -10.24 -0.09 -9.81
N ALA A 93 -11.37 -0.59 -10.29
CA ALA A 93 -12.22 -1.47 -9.49
C ALA A 93 -11.55 -2.83 -9.32
N ASN A 94 -11.45 -3.32 -8.08
CA ASN A 94 -10.87 -4.61 -7.73
C ASN A 94 -11.64 -5.28 -6.57
N HIS A 95 -11.13 -6.41 -6.05
CA HIS A 95 -11.75 -7.15 -4.97
C HIS A 95 -11.50 -6.58 -3.56
N TYR A 96 -10.82 -5.44 -3.39
CA TYR A 96 -10.66 -4.75 -2.10
C TYR A 96 -11.64 -3.58 -1.98
N ARG A 97 -12.94 -3.89 -1.89
CA ARG A 97 -14.03 -2.91 -2.02
C ARG A 97 -14.18 -2.11 -0.73
N ILE A 98 -14.09 -0.78 -0.82
CA ILE A 98 -14.22 0.13 0.33
C ILE A 98 -15.59 0.81 0.28
N THR A 99 -16.32 0.69 1.38
CA THR A 99 -17.62 1.32 1.64
C THR A 99 -17.48 2.29 2.79
N VAL A 100 -17.92 3.54 2.59
CA VAL A 100 -17.93 4.60 3.60
C VAL A 100 -19.34 5.18 3.65
N ASP A 101 -19.91 5.29 4.85
CA ASP A 101 -21.26 5.81 5.08
C ASP A 101 -22.32 5.13 4.17
N GLY A 102 -22.18 3.81 4.00
CA GLY A 102 -23.08 2.98 3.18
C GLY A 102 -22.85 3.05 1.66
N VAL A 103 -21.89 3.84 1.18
CA VAL A 103 -21.61 4.00 -0.24
C VAL A 103 -20.30 3.32 -0.62
N GLN A 104 -20.37 2.26 -1.42
CA GLN A 104 -19.20 1.60 -1.99
C GLN A 104 -18.72 2.40 -3.20
N ARG A 105 -17.57 3.05 -3.06
CA ARG A 105 -17.00 3.92 -4.11
C ARG A 105 -15.52 3.71 -4.34
N TRP A 106 -14.77 3.34 -3.31
CA TRP A 106 -13.30 3.24 -3.39
C TRP A 106 -12.85 1.79 -3.40
N PHE A 107 -11.59 1.59 -3.78
CA PHE A 107 -10.91 0.31 -3.78
C PHE A 107 -9.53 0.48 -3.15
N ALA A 108 -9.14 -0.44 -2.27
CA ALA A 108 -7.79 -0.43 -1.70
C ALA A 108 -6.81 -1.02 -2.71
N GLU A 109 -5.55 -0.60 -2.64
CA GLU A 109 -4.51 -1.16 -3.52
C GLU A 109 -4.11 -2.60 -3.17
N CYS A 110 -4.24 -3.00 -1.89
CA CYS A 110 -3.96 -4.37 -1.46
C CYS A 110 -4.48 -4.64 -0.03
N ALA A 111 -4.33 -5.89 0.42
CA ALA A 111 -4.72 -6.33 1.75
C ALA A 111 -4.05 -5.55 2.90
N VAL A 112 -2.81 -5.10 2.71
CA VAL A 112 -2.04 -4.38 3.73
C VAL A 112 -2.60 -3.00 3.98
N GLU A 113 -2.81 -2.23 2.91
CA GLU A 113 -3.38 -0.88 3.01
C GLU A 113 -4.85 -0.91 3.43
N ALA A 114 -5.59 -1.95 3.02
CA ALA A 114 -6.96 -2.19 3.47
C ALA A 114 -7.09 -2.25 5.00
N CYS A 115 -6.08 -2.73 5.72
CA CYS A 115 -6.11 -2.81 7.19
C CYS A 115 -6.09 -1.45 7.90
N ALA A 116 -5.68 -0.38 7.22
CA ALA A 116 -5.56 0.97 7.79
C ALA A 116 -6.34 2.04 7.01
N ILE A 117 -7.13 1.61 6.02
CA ILE A 117 -7.79 2.51 5.06
C ILE A 117 -8.77 3.48 5.72
N SER A 118 -9.33 3.12 6.87
CA SER A 118 -10.25 3.98 7.63
C SER A 118 -9.62 5.31 8.04
N GLY A 119 -8.28 5.40 8.10
CA GLY A 119 -7.57 6.65 8.37
C GLY A 119 -7.69 7.69 7.24
N GLN A 120 -8.21 7.31 6.07
CA GLN A 120 -8.50 8.23 4.97
C GLN A 120 -9.87 8.91 5.09
N PHE A 121 -10.71 8.48 6.04
CA PHE A 121 -12.09 8.94 6.20
C PHE A 121 -12.38 9.32 7.66
N PRO A 122 -11.86 10.47 8.14
CA PRO A 122 -12.01 10.87 9.53
C PRO A 122 -13.48 10.93 9.99
N GLY A 123 -13.78 10.30 11.13
CA GLY A 123 -15.10 10.25 11.74
C GLY A 123 -16.06 9.22 11.12
N SER A 124 -15.77 8.68 9.94
CA SER A 124 -16.64 7.71 9.26
C SER A 124 -16.25 6.27 9.59
N GLU A 125 -17.25 5.41 9.65
CA GLU A 125 -17.02 3.96 9.63
C GLU A 125 -16.72 3.51 8.21
N VAL A 126 -15.70 2.66 8.08
CA VAL A 126 -15.23 2.15 6.81
C VAL A 126 -15.26 0.64 6.83
N ILE A 127 -15.96 0.07 5.85
CA ILE A 127 -16.06 -1.37 5.63
C ILE A 127 -15.21 -1.72 4.41
N VAL A 128 -14.35 -2.72 4.54
CA VAL A 128 -13.66 -3.34 3.40
C VAL A 128 -14.19 -4.74 3.20
N ASP A 129 -14.74 -5.02 2.02
CA ASP A 129 -15.13 -6.36 1.59
C ASP A 129 -14.14 -6.90 0.57
N SER A 130 -13.71 -8.14 0.76
CA SER A 130 -12.72 -8.80 -0.07
C SER A 130 -12.84 -10.32 -0.04
N VAL A 131 -11.83 -11.02 -0.56
CA VAL A 131 -11.79 -12.49 -0.64
C VAL A 131 -10.42 -13.03 -0.21
N CYS A 132 -10.41 -14.25 0.28
CA CYS A 132 -9.20 -15.02 0.54
C CYS A 132 -8.61 -15.50 -0.78
N ARG A 133 -7.37 -15.11 -1.07
CA ARG A 133 -6.70 -15.45 -2.35
C ARG A 133 -6.60 -16.94 -2.64
N GLN A 134 -6.46 -17.79 -1.61
CA GLN A 134 -6.38 -19.24 -1.81
C GLN A 134 -7.74 -19.91 -2.01
N THR A 135 -8.80 -19.39 -1.39
CA THR A 135 -10.05 -20.16 -1.21
C THR A 135 -11.28 -19.45 -1.76
N GLY A 136 -11.18 -18.19 -2.17
CA GLY A 136 -12.31 -17.33 -2.56
C GLY A 136 -13.27 -16.99 -1.42
N ARG A 137 -13.02 -17.46 -0.19
CA ARG A 137 -13.90 -17.19 0.97
C ARG A 137 -13.97 -15.68 1.26
N PRO A 138 -15.15 -15.14 1.57
CA PRO A 138 -15.30 -13.73 1.89
C PRO A 138 -14.45 -13.29 3.08
N VAL A 139 -13.95 -12.07 3.00
CA VAL A 139 -13.20 -11.36 4.03
C VAL A 139 -13.86 -10.00 4.24
N ARG A 140 -14.01 -9.59 5.50
CA ARG A 140 -14.54 -8.27 5.85
C ARG A 140 -13.66 -7.62 6.91
N LEU A 141 -13.37 -6.34 6.75
CA LEU A 141 -12.78 -5.48 7.77
C LEU A 141 -13.73 -4.34 8.12
N ILE A 142 -13.75 -3.92 9.38
CA ILE A 142 -14.48 -2.74 9.85
C ILE A 142 -13.47 -1.86 10.59
N GLY A 143 -13.34 -0.60 10.20
CA GLY A 143 -12.43 0.34 10.82
C GLY A 143 -12.99 1.74 10.92
N ARG A 144 -12.38 2.56 11.80
CA ARG A 144 -12.68 3.98 11.97
C ARG A 144 -11.41 4.72 12.36
N ASP A 145 -11.15 5.89 11.77
CA ASP A 145 -10.02 6.76 12.14
C ASP A 145 -8.64 6.07 12.13
N GLY A 146 -8.42 5.14 11.20
CA GLY A 146 -7.18 4.36 11.08
C GLY A 146 -7.05 3.22 12.09
N ILE A 147 -8.10 2.96 12.87
CA ILE A 147 -8.17 1.86 13.83
C ILE A 147 -9.03 0.75 13.20
N LEU A 148 -8.49 -0.47 13.16
CA LEU A 148 -9.26 -1.67 12.85
C LEU A 148 -10.11 -2.03 14.08
N LEU A 149 -11.43 -2.00 13.93
CA LEU A 149 -12.41 -2.28 14.98
C LEU A 149 -12.80 -3.74 15.01
N ASP A 150 -13.02 -4.33 13.83
CA ASP A 150 -13.36 -5.73 13.69
C ASP A 150 -12.96 -6.30 12.33
N TYR A 151 -12.92 -7.62 12.22
CA TYR A 151 -12.70 -8.32 10.97
C TYR A 151 -13.24 -9.75 10.96
N GLU A 152 -13.57 -10.28 9.79
CA GLU A 152 -13.99 -11.66 9.60
C GLU A 152 -13.32 -12.28 8.38
N PRO A 153 -12.94 -13.57 8.44
CA PRO A 153 -13.02 -14.46 9.61
C PRO A 153 -12.00 -14.06 10.71
N LYS A 154 -12.22 -14.46 11.97
CA LYS A 154 -11.26 -14.14 13.07
C LYS A 154 -9.89 -14.81 12.88
N THR A 155 -9.83 -15.84 12.05
CA THR A 155 -8.60 -16.52 11.63
C THR A 155 -7.86 -15.80 10.50
N LEU A 156 -8.39 -14.68 9.99
CA LEU A 156 -7.83 -13.94 8.86
C LEU A 156 -6.34 -13.62 9.06
N ARG A 157 -5.62 -13.73 7.97
CA ARG A 157 -4.20 -13.49 7.83
C ARG A 157 -3.94 -12.54 6.67
N VAL A 158 -2.95 -11.68 6.86
CA VAL A 158 -2.47 -10.73 5.85
C VAL A 158 -1.07 -11.13 5.47
N HIS A 159 -0.85 -11.42 4.19
CA HIS A 159 0.47 -11.69 3.66
C HIS A 159 1.07 -10.39 3.10
N LEU A 160 2.33 -10.13 3.44
CA LEU A 160 3.15 -9.14 2.75
C LEU A 160 4.16 -9.89 1.89
N GLY A 161 4.07 -9.70 0.57
CA GLY A 161 5.00 -10.24 -0.40
C GLY A 161 6.21 -9.33 -0.57
N TYR A 162 7.37 -9.96 -0.63
CA TYR A 162 8.71 -9.39 -0.78
C TYR A 162 9.15 -8.40 0.33
N PRO A 163 10.42 -8.49 0.76
CA PRO A 163 10.95 -7.56 1.75
C PRO A 163 11.05 -6.15 1.17
N LEU A 164 10.96 -5.12 2.04
CA LEU A 164 11.03 -3.70 1.64
C LEU A 164 12.24 -3.37 0.76
N ARG A 165 13.34 -4.10 0.92
CA ARG A 165 14.56 -3.95 0.11
C ARG A 165 14.36 -4.18 -1.40
N GLU A 166 13.30 -4.87 -1.80
CA GLU A 166 12.96 -5.16 -3.21
C GLU A 166 11.97 -4.14 -3.81
N MET A 167 11.40 -3.25 -2.98
CA MET A 167 10.48 -2.20 -3.40
C MET A 167 10.94 -1.39 -4.63
N PRO A 168 12.20 -0.90 -4.76
CA PRO A 168 12.56 -0.05 -5.90
C PRO A 168 12.52 -0.74 -7.26
N HIS A 169 12.39 -2.08 -7.29
CA HIS A 169 12.25 -2.87 -8.51
C HIS A 169 10.81 -3.36 -8.73
N ARG A 170 9.94 -3.21 -7.74
CA ARG A 170 8.57 -3.73 -7.74
C ARG A 170 7.56 -2.68 -7.26
N VAL A 171 7.83 -1.38 -7.37
CA VAL A 171 6.97 -0.32 -6.78
C VAL A 171 5.49 -0.45 -7.20
N VAL A 172 5.26 -0.87 -8.44
CA VAL A 172 3.94 -1.16 -9.02
C VAL A 172 3.44 -2.51 -8.50
N GLY A 173 4.07 -3.62 -8.90
CA GLY A 173 3.65 -4.97 -8.52
C GLY A 173 3.81 -5.35 -7.04
N TRP A 174 4.32 -4.48 -6.16
CA TRP A 174 4.48 -4.83 -4.73
C TRP A 174 3.14 -5.13 -4.07
N CYS A 175 2.09 -4.43 -4.50
CA CYS A 175 0.73 -4.65 -4.01
C CYS A 175 0.14 -5.98 -4.49
N ASP A 176 0.57 -6.51 -5.64
CA ASP A 176 0.07 -7.74 -6.25
C ASP A 176 0.39 -8.99 -5.42
N TYR A 177 1.36 -8.88 -4.51
CA TYR A 177 1.79 -9.96 -3.63
C TYR A 177 1.26 -9.80 -2.19
N ASN A 178 0.43 -8.79 -1.95
CA ASN A 178 -0.12 -8.49 -0.63
C ASN A 178 -1.60 -8.87 -0.58
N SER A 179 -1.90 -10.00 0.05
CA SER A 179 -3.22 -10.64 -0.06
C SER A 179 -3.79 -11.08 1.29
N PHE A 180 -5.12 -11.19 1.34
CA PHE A 180 -5.82 -11.81 2.48
C PHE A 180 -5.88 -13.32 2.35
N PHE A 181 -5.76 -14.00 3.49
CA PHE A 181 -5.94 -15.44 3.63
C PHE A 181 -6.88 -15.73 4.79
N ALA A 182 -7.94 -16.50 4.55
CA ALA A 182 -8.98 -16.79 5.55
C ALA A 182 -8.44 -17.48 6.81
N SER A 183 -7.28 -18.14 6.74
CA SER A 183 -6.59 -18.76 7.86
C SER A 183 -5.08 -18.89 7.61
N GLU A 184 -4.33 -19.33 8.64
CA GLU A 184 -2.91 -19.68 8.48
C GLU A 184 -2.73 -20.82 7.48
N GLU A 185 -3.61 -21.83 7.53
CA GLU A 185 -3.56 -22.98 6.63
C GLU A 185 -3.76 -22.58 5.17
N ALA A 186 -4.67 -21.63 4.91
CA ALA A 186 -4.87 -21.08 3.58
C ALA A 186 -3.63 -20.32 3.08
N ALA A 187 -2.96 -19.56 3.96
CA ALA A 187 -1.71 -18.89 3.63
C ALA A 187 -0.56 -19.87 3.39
N ASP A 188 -0.47 -20.94 4.19
CA ASP A 188 0.54 -22.00 4.05
C ASP A 188 0.39 -22.74 2.73
N GLN A 189 -0.84 -23.12 2.38
CA GLN A 189 -1.13 -23.77 1.12
C GLN A 189 -0.72 -22.89 -0.06
N TRP A 190 -1.15 -21.63 -0.08
CA TRP A 190 -0.80 -20.69 -1.14
C TRP A 190 0.72 -20.51 -1.28
N ARG A 191 1.44 -20.36 -0.16
CA ARG A 191 2.90 -20.25 -0.16
C ARG A 191 3.60 -21.50 -0.68
N SER A 192 3.03 -22.68 -0.48
CA SER A 192 3.58 -23.93 -1.01
C SER A 192 3.41 -24.04 -2.54
N GLU A 193 2.33 -23.45 -3.07
CA GLU A 193 2.03 -23.38 -4.50
C GLU A 193 2.82 -22.26 -5.20
N HIS A 194 3.24 -21.23 -4.46
CA HIS A 194 3.97 -20.05 -4.96
C HIS A 194 5.32 -19.82 -4.25
N PRO A 195 6.27 -20.78 -4.30
CA PRO A 195 7.52 -20.72 -3.53
C PRO A 195 8.46 -19.57 -3.95
N GLU A 196 8.24 -18.98 -5.13
CA GLU A 196 8.95 -17.81 -5.65
C GLU A 196 8.54 -16.50 -4.97
N ILE A 197 7.34 -16.45 -4.38
CA ILE A 197 6.86 -15.28 -3.64
C ILE A 197 7.27 -15.44 -2.18
N LYS A 198 8.35 -14.76 -1.82
CA LYS A 198 8.84 -14.76 -0.44
C LYS A 198 8.15 -13.66 0.34
N GLY A 199 7.52 -14.01 1.45
CA GLY A 199 6.79 -13.03 2.26
C GLY A 199 6.56 -13.50 3.68
N THR A 200 5.93 -12.62 4.45
CA THR A 200 5.57 -12.91 5.84
C THR A 200 4.09 -12.68 6.07
N THR A 201 3.52 -13.46 6.99
CA THR A 201 2.08 -13.44 7.29
C THR A 201 1.87 -12.87 8.69
N ARG A 202 0.87 -11.99 8.85
CA ARG A 202 0.56 -11.31 10.11
C ARG A 202 -0.95 -11.25 10.35
N ALA A 203 -1.33 -10.91 11.58
CA ALA A 203 -2.72 -10.59 11.89
C ALA A 203 -3.11 -9.21 11.33
N PRO A 204 -4.38 -8.99 10.92
CA PRO A 204 -4.87 -7.70 10.43
C PRO A 204 -4.59 -6.52 11.35
N GLU A 205 -4.69 -6.68 12.66
CA GLU A 205 -4.44 -5.63 13.65
C GLU A 205 -2.97 -5.20 13.69
N GLN A 206 -2.06 -6.17 13.60
CA GLN A 206 -0.63 -5.88 13.53
C GLN A 206 -0.32 -5.07 12.27
N MET A 207 -0.96 -5.42 11.16
CA MET A 207 -0.81 -4.69 9.90
C MET A 207 -1.41 -3.29 9.98
N SER A 208 -2.61 -3.16 10.55
CA SER A 208 -3.29 -1.88 10.80
C SER A 208 -2.39 -0.94 11.62
N HIS A 209 -1.83 -1.43 12.73
CA HIS A 209 -0.89 -0.64 13.53
C HIS A 209 0.37 -0.26 12.76
N LEU A 210 0.97 -1.20 12.02
CA LEU A 210 2.16 -0.92 11.23
C LEU A 210 1.91 0.21 10.23
N ILE A 211 0.79 0.16 9.50
CA ILE A 211 0.46 1.19 8.52
C ILE A 211 0.07 2.48 9.24
N THR A 212 -0.97 2.50 10.07
CA THR A 212 -1.48 3.73 10.68
C THR A 212 -0.42 4.48 11.51
N ASP A 213 0.39 3.77 12.30
CA ASP A 213 1.33 4.42 13.21
C ASP A 213 2.67 4.79 12.55
N LEU A 214 3.05 4.15 11.44
CA LEU A 214 4.33 4.37 10.77
C LEU A 214 4.17 4.94 9.35
N LEU A 215 3.57 4.18 8.44
CA LEU A 215 3.54 4.56 7.01
C LEU A 215 2.42 5.57 6.72
N GLY A 216 1.19 5.31 7.16
CA GLY A 216 0.02 6.17 6.94
C GLY A 216 -0.06 7.41 7.82
N ARG A 217 0.88 7.62 8.74
CA ARG A 217 0.86 8.79 9.63
C ARG A 217 0.97 10.06 8.78
N LYS A 218 0.06 11.02 8.98
CA LYS A 218 -0.01 12.28 8.22
C LYS A 218 -0.37 12.12 6.73
N ARG A 219 -0.83 10.95 6.28
CA ARG A 219 -1.18 10.72 4.86
C ARG A 219 -2.36 11.59 4.38
N LEU A 220 -3.16 12.09 5.30
CA LEU A 220 -4.19 13.11 5.05
C LEU A 220 -3.59 14.49 4.72
N GLU A 221 -2.37 14.78 5.19
CA GLU A 221 -1.66 16.02 4.89
C GLU A 221 -1.17 15.95 3.44
N TYR A 222 -1.29 17.05 2.70
CA TYR A 222 -0.95 17.08 1.27
C TYR A 222 0.56 17.06 1.00
N ASP A 223 1.34 17.52 1.97
CA ASP A 223 2.81 17.50 1.98
C ASP A 223 3.39 16.19 2.56
N TYR A 224 2.54 15.17 2.75
CA TYR A 224 2.95 13.87 3.25
C TYR A 224 4.20 13.33 2.56
N GLN A 225 5.14 12.91 3.39
CA GLN A 225 6.25 12.03 3.05
C GLN A 225 6.41 11.03 4.20
N PRO A 226 6.80 9.78 3.93
CA PRO A 226 6.87 8.78 4.98
C PRO A 226 7.95 9.15 6.02
N GLU A 227 7.55 9.14 7.29
CA GLU A 227 8.40 9.47 8.44
C GLU A 227 8.50 8.26 9.39
N PHE A 228 9.73 7.82 9.66
CA PHE A 228 10.04 6.69 10.52
C PHE A 228 10.57 7.18 11.88
N PRO A 229 9.74 7.17 12.94
CA PRO A 229 10.16 7.50 14.29
C PRO A 229 10.92 6.32 14.93
N LEU A 230 12.25 6.33 14.82
CA LEU A 230 13.11 5.20 15.19
C LEU A 230 12.94 4.75 16.65
N LEU A 231 12.79 5.70 17.59
CA LEU A 231 12.57 5.37 19.00
C LEU A 231 11.20 4.72 19.24
N ARG A 232 10.15 5.21 18.57
CA ARG A 232 8.81 4.62 18.68
C ARG A 232 8.80 3.21 18.09
N VAL A 233 9.43 3.01 16.94
CA VAL A 233 9.57 1.70 16.28
C VAL A 233 10.29 0.71 17.19
N THR A 234 11.48 1.06 17.68
CA THR A 234 12.30 0.18 18.53
C THR A 234 11.62 -0.17 19.86
N ARG A 235 10.85 0.74 20.45
CA ARG A 235 10.08 0.49 21.68
C ARG A 235 8.84 -0.38 21.47
N ASN A 236 8.28 -0.43 20.25
CA ASN A 236 6.98 -1.07 19.96
C ASN A 236 7.08 -2.18 18.91
N LEU A 237 8.25 -2.81 18.74
CA LEU A 237 8.49 -3.80 17.69
C LEU A 237 7.44 -4.93 17.66
N ARG A 238 7.00 -5.44 18.83
CA ARG A 238 5.96 -6.47 18.91
C ARG A 238 4.61 -6.01 18.40
N ARG A 239 4.21 -4.77 18.74
CA ARG A 239 2.94 -4.16 18.31
C ARG A 239 2.89 -4.01 16.79
N PHE A 240 4.04 -3.72 16.17
CA PHE A 240 4.16 -3.58 14.71
C PHE A 240 4.43 -4.91 13.99
N GLY A 241 4.45 -6.05 14.70
CA GLY A 241 4.76 -7.35 14.08
C GLY A 241 6.19 -7.45 13.53
N LEU A 242 7.12 -6.64 14.05
CA LEU A 242 8.54 -6.58 13.66
C LEU A 242 9.45 -7.49 14.50
N VAL A 243 8.85 -8.29 15.39
CA VAL A 243 9.55 -9.32 16.18
C VAL A 243 8.80 -10.62 15.98
N GLU A 244 9.52 -11.62 15.49
CA GLU A 244 9.07 -13.00 15.42
C GLU A 244 9.55 -13.78 16.64
N THR A 245 8.83 -14.84 16.98
CA THR A 245 9.27 -15.78 18.02
C THR A 245 9.96 -16.95 17.35
N THR A 246 11.22 -17.21 17.70
CA THR A 246 11.94 -18.37 17.19
C THR A 246 11.30 -19.68 17.66
N ARG A 247 11.62 -20.82 17.02
CA ARG A 247 11.20 -22.16 17.48
C ARG A 247 11.55 -22.46 18.94
N ARG A 248 12.50 -21.72 19.55
CA ARG A 248 12.90 -21.85 20.96
C ARG A 248 12.26 -20.81 21.88
N GLY A 249 11.24 -20.07 21.42
CA GLY A 249 10.55 -19.05 22.23
C GLY A 249 11.29 -17.72 22.37
N LEU A 250 12.47 -17.56 21.76
CA LEU A 250 13.25 -16.32 21.86
C LEU A 250 12.76 -15.28 20.84
N PRO A 251 12.67 -13.99 21.23
CA PRO A 251 12.33 -12.92 20.29
C PRO A 251 13.47 -12.69 19.30
N ARG A 252 13.13 -12.60 18.01
CA ARG A 252 14.05 -12.27 16.92
C ARG A 252 13.48 -11.09 16.13
N VAL A 253 14.30 -10.07 15.93
CA VAL A 253 13.93 -8.94 15.07
C VAL A 253 13.74 -9.45 13.65
N ASP A 254 12.60 -9.11 13.08
CA ASP A 254 12.25 -9.44 11.71
C ASP A 254 13.08 -8.58 10.74
N THR A 255 13.96 -9.24 9.98
CA THR A 255 14.82 -8.56 9.01
C THR A 255 14.10 -8.21 7.70
N PHE A 256 12.86 -8.66 7.54
CA PHE A 256 12.01 -8.40 6.38
C PHE A 256 11.74 -6.90 6.15
N TRP A 257 11.68 -6.14 7.24
CA TRP A 257 11.39 -4.69 7.25
C TRP A 257 12.63 -3.80 7.34
N LEU A 258 13.82 -4.38 7.54
CA LEU A 258 15.02 -3.58 7.73
C LEU A 258 15.55 -3.06 6.38
N PRO A 259 15.64 -1.73 6.20
CA PRO A 259 16.26 -1.17 5.01
C PRO A 259 17.74 -1.59 4.95
N THR A 260 18.23 -1.88 3.76
CA THR A 260 19.65 -2.22 3.55
C THR A 260 20.39 -1.07 2.87
N PRO A 261 21.72 -0.93 3.07
CA PRO A 261 22.51 0.03 2.30
C PRO A 261 22.39 -0.16 0.78
N ARG A 262 22.20 -1.42 0.36
CA ARG A 262 21.94 -1.79 -1.03
C ARG A 262 20.61 -1.20 -1.52
N MET A 263 19.53 -1.31 -0.75
CA MET A 263 18.24 -0.69 -1.06
C MET A 263 18.39 0.82 -1.31
N ILE A 264 19.08 1.55 -0.42
CA ILE A 264 19.28 3.00 -0.57
C ILE A 264 20.03 3.34 -1.87
N ARG A 265 21.02 2.52 -2.24
CA ARG A 265 21.77 2.67 -3.50
C ARG A 265 20.89 2.37 -4.71
N ASP A 266 20.11 1.31 -4.65
CA ASP A 266 19.24 0.87 -5.74
C ASP A 266 18.10 1.87 -5.98
N TRP A 267 17.54 2.48 -4.92
CA TRP A 267 16.61 3.60 -5.02
C TRP A 267 17.20 4.75 -5.84
N ARG A 268 18.39 5.22 -5.46
CA ARG A 268 19.08 6.29 -6.19
C ARG A 268 19.38 5.90 -7.63
N ARG A 269 19.81 4.65 -7.88
CA ARG A 269 20.09 4.13 -9.22
C ARG A 269 18.84 4.09 -10.11
N ASN A 270 17.69 3.77 -9.52
CA ASN A 270 16.41 3.71 -10.21
C ASN A 270 15.73 5.09 -10.27
N GLY A 271 16.42 6.18 -9.94
CA GLY A 271 15.88 7.53 -9.99
C GLY A 271 14.76 7.80 -8.97
N LEU A 272 14.64 6.96 -7.93
CA LEU A 272 13.74 7.21 -6.80
C LEU A 272 14.51 8.07 -5.78
N GLY A 273 13.95 9.21 -5.41
CA GLY A 273 14.52 10.06 -4.38
C GLY A 273 14.52 9.39 -3.00
N ASN A 274 15.45 9.79 -2.12
CA ASN A 274 15.42 9.35 -0.73
C ASN A 274 14.45 10.25 0.07
N PHE A 275 13.17 9.91 0.01
CA PHE A 275 12.07 10.64 0.64
C PHE A 275 11.70 10.12 2.03
N PHE A 276 12.30 9.01 2.45
CA PHE A 276 12.09 8.47 3.80
C PHE A 276 12.78 9.33 4.84
N ARG A 277 11.98 9.83 5.79
CA ARG A 277 12.46 10.66 6.89
C ARG A 277 12.71 9.84 8.14
N PHE A 278 13.97 9.55 8.45
CA PHE A 278 14.34 8.88 9.70
C PHE A 278 14.53 9.90 10.82
N ARG A 279 13.74 9.79 11.88
CA ARG A 279 13.82 10.71 13.02
C ARG A 279 14.01 9.96 14.33
N TRP A 280 14.90 10.49 15.16
CA TRP A 280 15.20 9.98 16.51
C TRP A 280 14.20 10.46 17.57
N ARG A 281 12.99 10.89 17.18
CA ARG A 281 11.93 11.32 18.09
C ARG A 281 10.88 10.23 18.25
#